data_AF-A0A4Y3PPK8-F1
#
_entry.id   AF-A0A4Y3PPK8-F1
#
_cell.length_a   1.000
_cell.length_b   1.000
_cell.length_c   1.000
_cell.angle_alpha   90.00
_cell.angle_beta   90.00
_cell.angle_gamma   90.00
#
_symmetry.space_group_name_H-M   'P 1'
#
loop_
_entity.id
_entity.type
_entity.pdbx_description
1 polymer ?
#
loop_
_entity_poly.entity_id
_entity_poly.type
_entity_poly.pdbx_seq_one_letter_code
_entity_poly.pdbx_strand_id
1 'polypeptide(L)' 'MPPAPFQPPVASPQPGAVPTSAPAYTMDQLAVAATQLVDAGRQAEVVQMLQQFGGPPLMAVPKEHYGAIATQLRAMGAKI' A
#
# COMPACT_ATOMS: atom_id res chain seq x y z
N MET A 1 13.49 54.73 -6.26
CA MET A 1 14.47 53.69 -6.63
C MET A 1 14.08 52.40 -5.90
N PRO A 2 13.76 51.28 -6.57
CA PRO A 2 13.60 50.00 -5.89
C PRO A 2 14.78 49.05 -6.19
N PRO A 3 15.36 48.40 -5.18
CA PRO A 3 16.03 47.12 -5.40
C PRO A 3 15.31 45.99 -4.66
N ALA A 4 14.68 45.10 -5.43
CA ALA A 4 14.68 43.66 -5.15
C ALA A 4 16.09 43.12 -5.48
N PRO A 5 16.55 41.91 -5.08
CA PRO A 5 15.80 40.69 -4.76
C PRO A 5 16.37 39.90 -3.57
N PHE A 6 15.82 38.71 -3.23
CA PHE A 6 16.57 37.46 -3.02
C PHE A 6 15.61 36.30 -2.63
N GLN A 7 15.60 35.26 -3.44
CA GLN A 7 15.09 33.89 -3.20
C GLN A 7 16.28 32.93 -3.42
N PRO A 8 16.24 31.62 -3.10
CA PRO A 8 15.60 30.85 -2.02
C PRO A 8 16.63 29.95 -1.28
N PRO A 9 16.21 29.07 -0.34
CA PRO A 9 16.68 27.69 -0.46
C PRO A 9 15.51 26.73 -0.69
N VAL A 10 15.72 25.88 -1.68
CA VAL A 10 14.98 24.66 -2.01
C VAL A 10 14.81 23.78 -0.76
N ALA A 11 13.57 23.68 -0.29
CA ALA A 11 13.18 22.63 0.64
C ALA A 11 13.33 21.28 -0.06
N SER A 12 14.10 20.40 0.57
CA SER A 12 14.29 19.00 0.19
C SER A 12 12.94 18.31 -0.03
N PRO A 13 12.79 17.39 -1.01
CA PRO A 13 11.62 16.54 -1.08
C PRO A 13 11.58 15.67 0.17
N GLN A 14 10.74 16.09 1.11
CA GLN A 14 10.38 15.33 2.29
C GLN A 14 9.85 13.97 1.79
N PRO A 15 10.41 12.83 2.24
CA PRO A 15 9.84 11.52 1.94
C PRO A 15 8.36 11.57 2.31
N GLY A 16 7.53 11.20 1.33
CA GLY A 16 6.09 11.37 1.37
C GLY A 16 5.52 11.07 2.73
N ALA A 17 4.71 12.02 3.21
CA ALA A 17 3.82 11.82 4.32
C ALA A 17 3.22 10.41 4.20
N VAL A 18 3.51 9.56 5.19
CA VAL A 18 2.60 8.49 5.55
C VAL A 18 1.52 9.18 6.36
N PRO A 19 0.35 9.56 5.79
CA PRO A 19 -0.73 10.04 6.62
C PRO A 19 -1.13 8.90 7.56
N THR A 20 -0.75 9.04 8.82
CA THR A 20 -1.31 8.33 9.97
C THR A 20 -2.77 8.78 10.15
N SER A 21 -3.61 8.49 9.16
CA SER A 21 -5.06 8.40 9.33
C SER A 21 -5.37 6.94 9.57
N ALA A 22 -6.14 6.66 10.62
CA ALA A 22 -6.49 5.32 11.11
C ALA A 22 -6.49 4.24 10.00
N PRO A 23 -5.76 3.12 10.17
CA PRO A 23 -5.37 2.21 9.10
C PRO A 23 -6.57 1.47 8.51
N ALA A 24 -7.34 2.14 7.66
CA ALA A 24 -8.23 1.51 6.72
C ALA A 24 -7.33 0.97 5.61
N TYR A 25 -6.98 -0.31 5.69
CA TYR A 25 -6.28 -1.00 4.62
C TYR A 25 -7.05 -0.77 3.31
N THR A 26 -6.45 0.03 2.43
CA THR A 26 -7.05 0.35 1.15
C THR A 26 -6.70 -0.74 0.16
N MET A 27 -7.58 -0.88 -0.82
CA MET A 27 -7.41 -1.80 -1.92
C MET A 27 -6.07 -1.61 -2.66
N ASP A 28 -5.63 -0.37 -2.80
CA ASP A 28 -4.35 -0.01 -3.40
C ASP A 28 -3.17 -0.58 -2.62
N GLN A 29 -3.16 -0.45 -1.29
CA GLN A 29 -2.12 -1.03 -0.44
C GLN A 29 -2.12 -2.57 -0.52
N LEU A 30 -3.30 -3.19 -0.49
CA LEU A 30 -3.41 -4.65 -0.70
C LEU A 30 -2.87 -5.06 -2.07
N ALA A 31 -3.17 -4.30 -3.13
CA ALA A 31 -2.73 -4.60 -4.49
C ALA A 31 -1.21 -4.46 -4.63
N VAL A 32 -0.64 -3.38 -4.12
CA VAL A 32 0.81 -3.14 -4.10
C VAL A 32 1.54 -4.28 -3.40
N ALA A 33 1.00 -4.75 -2.29
CA ALA A 33 1.67 -5.76 -1.50
C ALA A 33 1.40 -7.19 -1.97
N ALA A 34 0.24 -7.45 -2.57
CA ALA A 34 -0.02 -8.69 -3.29
C ALA A 34 0.95 -8.80 -4.46
N THR A 35 1.17 -7.68 -5.17
CA THR A 35 2.15 -7.58 -6.26
C THR A 35 3.58 -7.79 -5.75
N GLN A 36 3.97 -7.21 -4.61
CA GLN A 36 5.29 -7.44 -4.00
C GLN A 36 5.50 -8.93 -3.66
N LEU A 37 4.49 -9.63 -3.15
CA LEU A 37 4.59 -11.06 -2.88
C LEU A 37 4.62 -11.90 -4.16
N VAL A 38 3.83 -11.53 -5.17
CA VAL A 38 3.84 -12.17 -6.49
C VAL A 38 5.23 -12.03 -7.13
N ASP A 39 5.84 -10.85 -7.08
CA ASP A 39 7.21 -10.56 -7.54
C ASP A 39 8.26 -11.38 -6.75
N ALA A 40 8.04 -11.56 -5.45
CA ALA A 40 8.85 -12.44 -4.61
C ALA A 40 8.63 -13.96 -4.88
N GLY A 41 7.84 -14.32 -5.89
CA GLY A 41 7.55 -15.72 -6.25
C GLY A 41 6.45 -16.39 -5.43
N ARG A 42 5.77 -15.65 -4.54
CA ARG A 42 4.66 -16.14 -3.69
C ARG A 42 3.28 -15.94 -4.32
N GLN A 43 3.20 -15.93 -5.66
CA GLN A 43 1.93 -15.78 -6.38
C GLN A 43 0.89 -16.83 -5.95
N ALA A 44 1.29 -18.10 -5.83
CA ALA A 44 0.38 -19.17 -5.43
C ALA A 44 -0.20 -18.95 -4.02
N GLU A 45 0.61 -18.44 -3.08
CA GLU A 45 0.18 -18.15 -1.71
C GLU A 45 -0.80 -16.97 -1.68
N VAL A 46 -0.51 -15.91 -2.45
CA VAL A 46 -1.40 -14.75 -2.63
C VAL A 46 -2.73 -15.18 -3.23
N VAL A 47 -2.73 -15.98 -4.31
CA VAL A 47 -3.96 -16.46 -4.95
C VAL A 47 -4.77 -17.35 -4.02
N GLN A 48 -4.14 -18.28 -3.29
CA GLN A 48 -4.79 -19.10 -2.27
C GLN A 48 -5.45 -18.23 -1.21
N MET A 49 -4.70 -17.29 -0.63
CA MET A 49 -5.23 -16.34 0.34
C MET A 49 -6.44 -15.57 -0.23
N LEU A 50 -6.32 -14.99 -1.42
CA LEU A 50 -7.44 -14.27 -2.05
C LEU A 50 -8.66 -15.19 -2.25
N GLN A 51 -8.46 -16.45 -2.66
CA GLN A 51 -9.52 -17.46 -2.76
C GLN A 51 -10.23 -17.71 -1.42
N GLN A 52 -9.50 -17.71 -0.30
CA GLN A 52 -10.09 -17.88 1.04
C GLN A 52 -10.91 -16.67 1.51
N PHE A 53 -10.57 -15.47 1.06
CA PHE A 53 -11.19 -14.23 1.51
C PHE A 53 -12.29 -13.67 0.58
N GLY A 54 -12.58 -14.31 -0.55
CA GLY A 54 -13.65 -13.88 -1.47
C GLY A 54 -13.38 -14.11 -2.96
N GLY A 55 -12.20 -14.62 -3.31
CA GLY A 55 -11.78 -14.87 -4.69
C GLY A 55 -10.98 -13.70 -5.27
N PRO A 56 -10.00 -13.98 -6.16
CA PRO A 56 -9.43 -12.96 -7.02
C PRO A 56 -10.50 -12.36 -7.94
N PRO A 57 -10.39 -11.06 -8.28
CA PRO A 57 -9.36 -10.11 -7.85
C PRO A 57 -9.71 -9.43 -6.52
N LEU A 58 -8.79 -8.63 -5.96
CA LEU A 58 -9.06 -7.75 -4.80
C LEU A 58 -10.35 -6.90 -4.97
N MET A 59 -10.82 -6.65 -6.20
CA MET A 59 -12.10 -5.98 -6.51
C MET A 59 -13.35 -6.77 -6.17
N ALA A 60 -13.25 -8.10 -6.12
CA ALA A 60 -14.33 -8.96 -5.64
C ALA A 60 -14.35 -9.05 -4.11
N VAL A 61 -13.30 -8.58 -3.43
CA VAL A 61 -13.16 -8.73 -1.99
C VAL A 61 -13.87 -7.59 -1.25
N PRO A 62 -14.78 -7.89 -0.31
CA PRO A 62 -15.38 -6.88 0.55
C PRO A 62 -14.34 -6.18 1.42
N LYS A 63 -14.53 -4.88 1.64
CA LYS A 63 -13.72 -4.05 2.55
C LYS A 63 -13.60 -4.61 3.98
N GLU A 64 -14.53 -5.45 4.41
CA GLU A 64 -14.45 -6.19 5.68
C GLU A 64 -13.30 -7.20 5.70
N HIS A 65 -12.98 -7.82 4.56
CA HIS A 65 -11.88 -8.77 4.44
C HIS A 65 -10.53 -8.09 4.20
N TYR A 66 -10.49 -6.79 3.89
CA TYR A 66 -9.23 -6.07 3.66
C TYR A 66 -8.32 -6.11 4.90
N GLY A 67 -8.87 -6.00 6.11
CA GLY A 67 -8.07 -6.11 7.34
C GLY A 67 -7.45 -7.49 7.54
N ALA A 68 -8.17 -8.55 7.16
CA ALA A 68 -7.69 -9.93 7.29
C ALA A 68 -6.60 -10.26 6.25
N ILE A 69 -6.83 -9.88 4.99
CA ILE A 69 -5.85 -10.02 3.91
C ILE A 69 -4.59 -9.22 4.23
N ALA A 70 -4.75 -7.99 4.72
CA ALA A 70 -3.63 -7.17 5.10
C ALA A 70 -2.78 -7.80 6.22
N THR A 71 -3.43 -8.37 7.23
CA THR A 71 -2.73 -9.08 8.30
C THR A 71 -1.86 -10.21 7.74
N GLN A 72 -2.39 -10.98 6.79
CA GLN A 72 -1.68 -12.09 6.16
C GLN A 72 -0.55 -11.60 5.24
N LEU A 73 -0.78 -10.56 4.43
CA LEU A 73 0.26 -9.91 3.63
C LEU A 73 1.42 -9.40 4.47
N ARG A 74 1.12 -8.71 5.58
CA ARG A 74 2.13 -8.23 6.50
C ARG A 74 2.89 -9.37 7.16
N ALA A 75 2.22 -10.47 7.50
CA ALA A 75 2.87 -11.67 8.04
C ALA A 75 3.82 -12.34 7.01
N MET A 76 3.46 -12.29 5.73
CA MET A 76 4.30 -12.77 4.62
C MET A 76 5.46 -11.81 4.25
N GLY A 77 5.51 -10.62 4.85
CA GLY A 77 6.56 -9.62 4.63
C GLY A 77 6.23 -8.55 3.58
N ALA A 78 4.99 -8.49 3.12
CA ALA A 78 4.55 -7.45 2.21
C ALA A 78 4.38 -6.11 2.96
N LYS A 79 4.80 -5.01 2.33
CA LYS A 79 4.86 -3.69 2.98
C LYS A 79 3.53 -2.96 2.81
N ILE A 80 2.74 -2.90 3.88
CA ILE A 80 1.42 -2.24 3.98
C ILE A 80 1.13 -1.77 5.40
#